data_AF-A0A832TQV1-F1
#
_entry.id   AF-A0A832TQV1-F1
#
_cell.length_a   1.000
_cell.length_b   1.000
_cell.length_c   1.000
_cell.angle_alpha   90.00
_cell.angle_beta   90.00
_cell.angle_gamma   90.00
#
_symmetry.space_group_name_H-M   'P 1'
#
loop_
_entity.id
_entity.type
_entity.pdbx_description
1 polymer ?
#
loop_
_entity_poly.entity_id
_entity_poly.type
_entity_poly.pdbx_seq_one_letter_code
_entity_poly.pdbx_strand_id
1 'polypeptide(L)'
;VGYGEIAGIEVEGSEIHILTKKESQPPQGKAAEEQIFVDSNATFDPNVLFAGIGYIESDTYKLTRGTHLAALIDRKGKLAAQIVDIGRHNAVDKVVGTAFLKGLDLSHLYMLSTGRQPAYMVTKAARAGIPLVATKAMPFDSGVEAAKKANVCLIGQLRQESMLVFANEWRVKKAK
;
A
#
# COMPACT_ATOMS: atom_id res chain seq x y z
N VAL A 1 -8.32 18.17 4.82
CA VAL A 1 -9.73 18.60 4.85
C VAL A 1 -10.62 17.41 4.51
N GLY A 2 -10.99 16.63 5.51
CA GLY A 2 -12.10 15.69 5.39
C GLY A 2 -13.42 16.46 5.27
N TYR A 3 -14.47 15.82 4.73
CA TYR A 3 -15.78 16.45 4.53
C TYR A 3 -16.33 17.08 5.83
N GLY A 4 -16.11 16.44 6.98
CA GLY A 4 -16.57 16.94 8.28
C GLY A 4 -15.85 18.19 8.80
N GLU A 5 -14.70 18.54 8.22
CA GLU A 5 -13.86 19.68 8.61
C GLU A 5 -14.20 20.96 7.87
N ILE A 6 -14.98 20.87 6.78
CA ILE A 6 -15.43 22.02 5.99
C ILE A 6 -16.51 22.75 6.80
N ALA A 7 -16.24 24.01 7.13
CA ALA A 7 -17.19 24.93 7.75
C ALA A 7 -18.02 25.68 6.69
N GLY A 8 -17.42 25.94 5.52
CA GLY A 8 -18.07 26.65 4.43
C GLY A 8 -17.21 26.65 3.18
N ILE A 9 -17.83 27.02 2.06
CA ILE A 9 -17.16 27.22 0.78
C ILE A 9 -17.60 28.59 0.27
N GLU A 10 -16.63 29.46 0.00
CA GLU A 10 -16.86 30.76 -0.61
C GLU A 10 -16.25 30.76 -2.01
N VAL A 11 -16.92 31.40 -2.97
CA VAL A 11 -16.47 31.50 -4.35
C VAL A 11 -16.40 32.97 -4.71
N GLU A 12 -15.21 33.44 -5.06
CA GLU A 12 -14.97 34.82 -5.47
C GLU A 12 -14.37 34.84 -6.88
N GLY A 13 -15.19 35.19 -7.87
CA GLY A 13 -14.82 35.12 -9.29
C GLY A 13 -14.46 33.69 -9.71
N SER A 14 -13.16 33.45 -9.91
CA SER A 14 -12.58 32.15 -10.28
C SER A 14 -11.86 31.44 -9.12
N GLU A 15 -11.88 32.02 -7.92
CA GLU A 15 -11.24 31.43 -6.74
C GLU A 15 -12.27 30.72 -5.86
N ILE A 16 -11.82 29.61 -5.24
CA ILE A 16 -12.63 28.83 -4.29
C ILE A 16 -11.89 28.81 -2.96
N HIS A 17 -12.53 29.38 -1.93
CA HIS A 17 -12.03 29.41 -0.57
C HIS A 17 -12.75 28.33 0.26
N ILE A 18 -11.99 27.36 0.75
CA ILE A 18 -12.52 26.32 1.64
C ILE A 18 -12.26 26.74 3.09
N LEU A 19 -13.32 27.18 3.77
CA LEU A 19 -13.27 27.52 5.18
C LEU A 19 -13.32 26.24 6.01
N THR A 20 -12.35 26.04 6.89
CA THR A 20 -12.32 24.90 7.81
C THR A 20 -12.76 25.31 9.20
N LYS A 21 -13.36 24.39 9.96
CA LYS A 21 -13.67 24.61 11.37
C LYS A 21 -12.34 24.81 12.12
N LYS A 22 -12.26 25.87 12.94
CA LYS A 22 -11.11 26.10 13.82
C LYS A 22 -10.99 24.92 14.79
N GLU A 23 -9.86 24.21 14.79
CA GLU A 23 -9.61 23.13 15.73
C GLU A 23 -9.72 23.67 17.16
N SER A 24 -10.75 23.27 17.89
CA SER A 24 -10.93 23.61 19.30
C SER A 24 -10.22 22.61 20.23
N GLN A 25 -9.80 21.44 19.73
CA GLN A 25 -9.08 20.41 20.46
C GLN A 25 -8.29 19.52 19.47
N PRO A 26 -7.11 18.97 19.87
CA PRO A 26 -6.50 17.88 19.13
C PRO A 26 -7.51 16.73 18.99
N PRO A 27 -7.52 15.98 17.88
CA PRO A 27 -8.61 15.06 17.57
C PRO A 27 -8.84 14.06 18.71
N GLN A 28 -9.90 14.30 19.49
CA GLN A 28 -10.42 13.40 20.51
C GLN A 28 -11.50 12.54 19.87
N GLY A 29 -11.29 11.22 19.96
CA GLY A 29 -12.24 10.22 19.48
C GLY A 29 -11.78 9.44 18.25
N LYS A 30 -10.59 8.84 18.30
CA LYS A 30 -10.40 7.60 17.53
C LYS A 30 -11.29 6.56 18.19
N ALA A 31 -12.44 6.23 17.58
CA ALA A 31 -13.12 4.97 17.84
C ALA A 31 -12.03 3.90 17.93
N ALA A 32 -12.00 3.14 19.04
CA ALA A 32 -10.90 2.24 19.38
C ALA A 32 -10.35 1.59 18.11
N GLU A 33 -9.21 2.11 17.62
CA GLU A 33 -8.59 1.56 16.42
C GLU A 33 -8.18 0.17 16.85
N GLU A 34 -8.92 -0.85 16.40
CA GLU A 34 -8.46 -2.23 16.47
C GLU A 34 -7.00 -2.20 16.05
N GLN A 35 -6.11 -2.58 16.98
CA GLN A 35 -4.69 -2.59 16.70
C GLN A 35 -4.44 -3.70 15.69
N ILE A 36 -4.50 -3.35 14.41
CA ILE A 36 -4.19 -4.24 13.31
C ILE A 36 -2.70 -4.50 13.39
N PHE A 37 -2.33 -5.75 13.68
CA PHE A 37 -0.95 -6.20 13.77
C PHE A 37 -0.77 -7.46 12.93
N VAL A 38 0.21 -7.47 12.03
CA VAL A 38 0.51 -8.63 11.20
C VAL A 38 1.47 -9.54 11.96
N ASP A 39 0.93 -10.66 12.43
CA ASP A 39 1.70 -11.76 13.02
C ASP A 39 2.24 -12.68 11.92
N SER A 40 3.46 -12.40 11.48
CA SER A 40 4.16 -13.23 10.50
C SER A 40 5.65 -13.04 10.68
N ASN A 41 6.42 -14.12 10.61
CA ASN A 41 7.88 -14.09 10.63
C ASN A 41 8.48 -14.16 9.21
N ALA A 42 7.66 -13.92 8.17
CA ALA A 42 8.13 -13.98 6.79
C ALA A 42 9.19 -12.92 6.51
N THR A 43 10.29 -13.39 5.90
CA THR A 43 11.38 -12.58 5.37
C THR A 43 11.57 -12.85 3.88
N PHE A 44 12.00 -11.81 3.15
CA PHE A 44 12.11 -11.78 1.69
C PHE A 44 13.54 -11.48 1.27
N ASP A 45 13.98 -12.18 0.23
CA ASP A 45 15.27 -11.91 -0.42
C ASP A 45 15.16 -10.65 -1.30
N PRO A 46 16.11 -9.71 -1.24
CA PRO A 46 16.10 -8.53 -2.11
C PRO A 46 15.95 -8.86 -3.59
N ASN A 47 16.58 -9.94 -4.07
CA ASN A 47 16.51 -10.34 -5.47
C ASN A 47 15.09 -10.76 -5.88
N VAL A 48 14.34 -11.39 -4.96
CA VAL A 48 12.94 -11.73 -5.18
C VAL A 48 12.09 -10.47 -5.29
N LEU A 49 12.34 -9.47 -4.43
CA LEU A 49 11.63 -8.18 -4.49
C LEU A 49 11.89 -7.47 -5.82
N PHE A 50 13.15 -7.38 -6.23
CA PHE A 50 13.57 -6.77 -7.49
C PHE A 50 12.97 -7.47 -8.71
N ALA A 51 13.04 -8.80 -8.76
CA ALA A 51 12.44 -9.59 -9.84
C ALA A 51 10.93 -9.35 -9.95
N GLY A 52 10.26 -9.07 -8.82
CA GLY A 52 8.84 -8.74 -8.77
C GLY A 52 8.43 -7.55 -9.64
N ILE A 53 9.33 -6.63 -9.97
CA ILE A 53 9.05 -5.49 -10.87
C ILE A 53 8.56 -5.97 -12.25
N GLY A 54 8.94 -7.17 -12.69
CA GLY A 54 8.40 -7.77 -13.92
C GLY A 54 6.87 -8.00 -13.88
N TYR A 55 6.27 -8.09 -12.70
CA TYR A 55 4.84 -8.34 -12.49
C TYR A 55 3.99 -7.06 -12.37
N ILE A 56 4.54 -5.88 -12.61
CA ILE A 56 3.76 -4.63 -12.65
C ILE A 56 3.68 -4.03 -14.06
N GLU A 57 3.75 -4.91 -15.06
CA GLU A 57 3.48 -4.62 -16.48
C GLU A 57 2.25 -5.41 -16.96
N SER A 58 1.51 -4.84 -17.90
CA SER A 58 0.41 -5.50 -18.62
C SER A 58 0.19 -4.84 -19.98
N ASP A 59 -0.44 -5.53 -20.93
CA ASP A 59 -0.72 -4.96 -22.24
C ASP A 59 -1.65 -3.75 -22.15
N THR A 60 -2.66 -3.80 -21.28
CA THR A 60 -3.53 -2.64 -21.00
C THR A 60 -2.75 -1.45 -20.47
N TYR A 61 -1.82 -1.66 -19.54
CA TYR A 61 -0.96 -0.58 -19.04
C TYR A 61 -0.04 -0.03 -20.13
N LYS A 62 0.58 -0.90 -20.94
CA LYS A 62 1.46 -0.49 -22.04
C LYS A 62 0.72 0.34 -23.08
N LEU A 63 -0.50 -0.06 -23.43
CA LEU A 63 -1.35 0.60 -24.42
C LEU A 63 -1.91 1.94 -23.92
N THR A 64 -2.40 1.98 -22.67
CA THR A 64 -3.20 3.12 -22.20
C THR A 64 -2.45 4.06 -21.27
N ARG A 65 -1.45 3.54 -20.53
CA ARG A 65 -0.81 4.20 -19.38
C ARG A 65 -1.78 4.67 -18.29
N GLY A 66 -3.07 4.29 -18.37
CA GLY A 66 -4.17 4.79 -17.55
C GLY A 66 -4.62 3.80 -16.46
N THR A 67 -3.82 2.78 -16.18
CA THR A 67 -4.15 1.74 -15.19
C THR A 67 -3.08 1.58 -14.13
N HIS A 68 -3.53 1.09 -12.97
CA HIS A 68 -2.72 0.57 -11.89
C HIS A 68 -2.67 -0.95 -11.88
N LEU A 69 -1.66 -1.48 -11.22
CA LEU A 69 -1.50 -2.91 -10.99
C LEU A 69 -1.23 -3.18 -9.52
N ALA A 70 -1.72 -4.33 -9.05
CA ALA A 70 -1.33 -4.94 -7.79
C ALA A 70 -1.06 -6.43 -8.00
N ALA A 71 0.00 -6.93 -7.38
CA ALA A 71 0.44 -8.31 -7.47
C ALA A 71 0.73 -8.87 -6.07
N LEU A 72 0.46 -10.15 -5.88
CA LEU A 72 0.85 -10.92 -4.70
C LEU A 72 1.89 -11.96 -5.13
N ILE A 73 3.02 -11.96 -4.46
CA ILE A 73 4.20 -12.73 -4.86
C ILE A 73 4.76 -13.44 -3.64
N ASP A 74 5.14 -14.71 -3.80
CA ASP A 74 5.69 -15.50 -2.69
C ASP A 74 7.18 -15.25 -2.45
N ARG A 75 7.70 -15.85 -1.37
CA ARG A 75 9.12 -15.75 -0.98
C ARG A 75 10.10 -16.37 -1.97
N LYS A 76 9.62 -17.15 -2.94
CA LYS A 76 10.41 -17.75 -4.02
C LYS A 76 10.32 -16.93 -5.32
N GLY A 77 9.60 -15.80 -5.31
CA GLY A 77 9.39 -14.94 -6.47
C GLY A 77 8.29 -15.44 -7.42
N LYS A 78 7.47 -16.42 -7.02
CA LYS A 78 6.36 -16.89 -7.82
C LYS A 78 5.17 -15.96 -7.68
N LEU A 79 4.62 -15.52 -8.81
CA LEU A 79 3.36 -14.78 -8.86
C LEU A 79 2.20 -15.66 -8.39
N ALA A 80 1.48 -15.21 -7.36
CA ALA A 80 0.29 -15.86 -6.85
C ALA A 80 -1.00 -15.27 -7.45
N ALA A 81 -1.05 -13.94 -7.60
CA ALA A 81 -2.14 -13.22 -8.26
C ALA A 81 -1.66 -11.86 -8.78
N GLN A 82 -2.27 -11.38 -9.86
CA GLN A 82 -2.04 -10.05 -10.43
C GLN A 82 -3.39 -9.48 -10.89
N ILE A 83 -3.62 -8.20 -10.62
CA ILE A 83 -4.80 -7.48 -11.09
C ILE A 83 -4.38 -6.16 -11.73
N VAL A 84 -5.07 -5.82 -12.82
CA VAL A 84 -5.05 -4.52 -13.49
C VAL A 84 -6.38 -3.82 -13.21
N ASP A 85 -6.34 -2.54 -12.84
CA ASP A 85 -7.54 -1.71 -12.66
C ASP A 85 -7.22 -0.24 -12.95
N ILE A 86 -8.23 0.56 -13.28
CA ILE A 86 -8.05 2.02 -13.42
C ILE A 86 -7.68 2.64 -12.06
N GLY A 87 -8.28 2.16 -10.97
CA GLY A 87 -8.04 2.66 -9.62
C GLY A 87 -7.04 1.80 -8.85
N ARG A 88 -6.02 2.43 -8.23
CA ARG A 88 -5.04 1.72 -7.39
C ARG A 88 -5.68 0.97 -6.21
N HIS A 89 -6.72 1.55 -5.61
CA HIS A 89 -7.43 0.94 -4.48
C HIS A 89 -8.14 -0.34 -4.91
N ASN A 90 -8.81 -0.27 -6.06
CA ASN A 90 -9.53 -1.39 -6.65
C ASN A 90 -8.57 -2.51 -7.04
N ALA A 91 -7.40 -2.19 -7.62
CA ALA A 91 -6.38 -3.18 -7.94
C ALA A 91 -5.96 -3.98 -6.69
N VAL A 92 -5.73 -3.28 -5.57
CA VAL A 92 -5.40 -3.91 -4.27
C VAL A 92 -6.56 -4.74 -3.73
N ASP A 93 -7.78 -4.19 -3.69
CA ASP A 93 -8.95 -4.91 -3.16
C ASP A 93 -9.23 -6.18 -3.96
N LYS A 94 -9.15 -6.10 -5.29
CA LYS A 94 -9.36 -7.23 -6.19
C LYS A 94 -8.26 -8.29 -6.07
N VAL A 95 -6.99 -7.90 -5.90
CA VAL A 95 -5.91 -8.91 -5.78
C VAL A 95 -6.00 -9.65 -4.45
N VAL A 96 -6.34 -8.94 -3.37
CA VAL A 96 -6.60 -9.54 -2.05
C VAL A 96 -7.84 -10.45 -2.10
N GLY A 97 -8.94 -9.96 -2.68
CA GLY A 97 -10.17 -10.76 -2.84
C GLY A 97 -9.94 -12.00 -3.70
N THR A 98 -9.15 -11.89 -4.77
CA THR A 98 -8.78 -13.04 -5.61
C THR A 98 -8.00 -14.09 -4.81
N ALA A 99 -7.06 -13.66 -3.97
CA ALA A 99 -6.29 -14.57 -3.13
C ALA A 99 -7.15 -15.24 -2.05
N PHE A 100 -8.07 -14.49 -1.44
CA PHE A 100 -9.05 -15.01 -0.49
C PHE A 100 -9.94 -16.10 -1.12
N LEU A 101 -10.50 -15.83 -2.30
CA LEU A 101 -11.32 -16.80 -3.03
C LEU A 101 -10.55 -18.07 -3.45
N LYS A 102 -9.23 -17.96 -3.62
CA LYS A 102 -8.33 -19.09 -3.91
C LYS A 102 -7.83 -19.80 -2.65
N GLY A 103 -8.18 -19.35 -1.44
CA GLY A 103 -7.69 -19.90 -0.19
C GLY A 103 -6.18 -19.76 0.00
N LEU A 104 -5.57 -18.69 -0.53
CA LEU A 104 -4.13 -18.46 -0.41
C LEU A 104 -3.79 -17.91 0.98
N ASP A 105 -2.71 -18.44 1.57
CA ASP A 105 -2.12 -17.87 2.78
C ASP A 105 -1.29 -16.63 2.45
N LEU A 106 -1.85 -15.46 2.77
CA LEU A 106 -1.24 -14.17 2.52
C LEU A 106 -0.09 -13.83 3.49
N SER A 107 0.01 -14.52 4.62
CA SER A 107 1.03 -14.28 5.65
C SER A 107 2.47 -14.59 5.18
N HIS A 108 2.59 -15.22 4.01
CA HIS A 108 3.84 -15.58 3.35
C HIS A 108 4.07 -14.89 2.01
N LEU A 109 3.19 -13.96 1.63
CA LEU A 109 3.29 -13.21 0.38
C LEU A 109 3.69 -11.76 0.64
N TYR A 110 4.28 -11.12 -0.34
CA TYR A 110 4.33 -9.66 -0.37
C TYR A 110 3.43 -9.11 -1.45
N MET A 111 2.88 -7.92 -1.20
CA MET A 111 2.12 -7.17 -2.18
C MET A 111 3.02 -6.17 -2.88
N LEU A 112 3.03 -6.19 -4.21
CA LEU A 112 3.64 -5.17 -5.05
C LEU A 112 2.54 -4.37 -5.75
N SER A 113 2.64 -3.03 -5.76
CA SER A 113 1.68 -2.19 -6.47
C SER A 113 2.32 -0.99 -7.17
N THR A 114 1.59 -0.36 -8.08
CA THR A 114 2.10 0.81 -8.82
C THR A 114 1.76 2.16 -8.18
N GLY A 115 0.86 2.20 -7.19
CA GLY A 115 0.35 3.43 -6.57
C GLY A 115 1.09 3.85 -5.30
N ARG A 116 0.89 5.12 -4.88
CA ARG A 116 1.40 5.64 -3.60
C ARG A 116 0.75 4.93 -2.41
N GLN A 117 1.45 4.89 -1.28
CA GLN A 117 1.06 4.16 -0.07
C GLN A 117 0.75 5.10 1.11
N PRO A 118 -0.47 5.67 1.19
CA PRO A 118 -1.00 6.28 2.42
C PRO A 118 -1.52 5.22 3.40
N ALA A 119 -1.83 5.63 4.63
CA ALA A 119 -2.30 4.75 5.72
C ALA A 119 -3.33 3.71 5.25
N TYR A 120 -4.40 4.14 4.57
CA TYR A 120 -5.48 3.25 4.17
C TYR A 120 -5.06 2.14 3.18
N MET A 121 -4.04 2.35 2.35
CA MET A 121 -3.54 1.30 1.44
C MET A 121 -2.77 0.24 2.23
N VAL A 122 -1.92 0.68 3.15
CA VAL A 122 -1.16 -0.20 4.04
C VAL A 122 -2.10 -0.98 4.95
N THR A 123 -3.12 -0.32 5.51
CA THR A 123 -4.12 -0.95 6.37
C THR A 123 -4.90 -2.06 5.66
N LYS A 124 -5.21 -1.93 4.36
CA LYS A 124 -5.85 -3.00 3.58
C LYS A 124 -4.98 -4.25 3.53
N ALA A 125 -3.68 -4.07 3.23
CA ALA A 125 -2.73 -5.17 3.21
C ALA A 125 -2.54 -5.80 4.60
N ALA A 126 -2.43 -4.96 5.63
CA ALA A 126 -2.26 -5.41 7.02
C ALA A 126 -3.46 -6.23 7.52
N ARG A 127 -4.69 -5.78 7.24
CA ARG A 127 -5.92 -6.54 7.59
C ARG A 127 -6.00 -7.88 6.86
N ALA A 128 -5.42 -7.95 5.66
CA ALA A 128 -5.31 -9.19 4.90
C ALA A 128 -4.17 -10.11 5.39
N GLY A 129 -3.42 -9.70 6.42
CA GLY A 129 -2.28 -10.47 6.96
C GLY A 129 -1.01 -10.39 6.11
N ILE A 130 -0.92 -9.46 5.14
CA ILE A 130 0.24 -9.34 4.26
C ILE A 130 1.40 -8.67 5.00
N PRO A 131 2.55 -9.34 5.19
CA PRO A 131 3.67 -8.81 5.98
C PRO A 131 4.52 -7.74 5.27
N LEU A 132 4.47 -7.65 3.94
CA LEU A 132 5.30 -6.71 3.17
C LEU A 132 4.52 -6.07 2.04
N VAL A 133 4.59 -4.74 1.96
CA VAL A 133 4.04 -3.93 0.87
C VAL A 133 5.18 -3.19 0.20
N ALA A 134 5.33 -3.43 -1.11
CA ALA A 134 6.26 -2.73 -1.98
C ALA A 134 5.50 -1.90 -3.02
N THR A 135 6.08 -0.78 -3.43
CA THR A 135 5.56 0.04 -4.52
C THR A 135 6.67 0.64 -5.37
N LYS A 136 6.37 0.86 -6.66
CA LYS A 136 7.22 1.68 -7.54
C LYS A 136 7.18 3.18 -7.21
N ALA A 137 6.14 3.62 -6.49
CA ALA A 137 5.91 5.01 -6.09
C ALA A 137 6.50 5.28 -4.70
N MET A 138 6.13 6.41 -4.08
CA MET A 138 6.51 6.74 -2.71
C MET A 138 5.35 6.53 -1.71
N PRO A 139 5.65 6.16 -0.45
CA PRO A 139 4.68 6.21 0.63
C PRO A 139 4.37 7.66 1.05
N PHE A 140 3.36 7.82 1.91
CA PHE A 140 3.15 9.03 2.70
C PHE A 140 3.57 8.75 4.15
N ASP A 141 3.84 9.79 4.94
CA ASP A 141 4.13 9.64 6.38
C ASP A 141 3.05 8.83 7.10
N SER A 142 1.77 9.09 6.77
CA SER A 142 0.66 8.31 7.31
C SER A 142 0.75 6.82 6.98
N GLY A 143 1.25 6.46 5.80
CA GLY A 143 1.50 5.08 5.40
C GLY A 143 2.67 4.45 6.16
N VAL A 144 3.76 5.21 6.35
CA VAL A 144 4.91 4.77 7.14
C VAL A 144 4.51 4.48 8.59
N GLU A 145 3.76 5.39 9.21
CA GLU A 145 3.29 5.22 10.59
C GLU A 145 2.29 4.06 10.71
N ALA A 146 1.40 3.87 9.74
CA ALA A 146 0.51 2.71 9.69
C ALA A 146 1.31 1.40 9.58
N ALA A 147 2.35 1.36 8.73
CA ALA A 147 3.18 0.18 8.52
C ALA A 147 3.95 -0.21 9.80
N LYS A 148 4.55 0.77 10.50
CA LYS A 148 5.23 0.54 11.78
C LYS A 148 4.28 -0.07 12.81
N LYS A 149 3.11 0.54 13.01
CA LYS A 149 2.11 0.07 13.98
C LYS A 149 1.59 -1.34 13.65
N ALA A 150 1.44 -1.64 12.37
CA ALA A 150 0.91 -2.92 11.91
C ALA A 150 1.95 -4.01 11.67
N ASN A 151 3.23 -3.79 11.97
CA ASN A 151 4.32 -4.74 11.72
C ASN A 151 4.46 -5.16 10.24
N VAL A 152 4.16 -4.23 9.33
CA VAL A 152 4.27 -4.41 7.87
C VAL A 152 5.55 -3.76 7.37
N CYS A 153 6.37 -4.49 6.60
CA CYS A 153 7.48 -3.89 5.89
C CYS A 153 6.97 -3.03 4.73
N LEU A 154 7.36 -1.76 4.71
CA LEU A 154 6.93 -0.82 3.67
C LEU A 154 8.13 -0.40 2.84
N ILE A 155 8.09 -0.74 1.55
CA ILE A 155 9.11 -0.40 0.57
C ILE A 155 8.53 0.58 -0.44
N GLY A 156 9.21 1.71 -0.61
CA GLY A 156 8.96 2.67 -1.66
C GLY A 156 10.07 2.66 -2.71
N GLN A 157 9.76 3.24 -3.86
CA GLN A 157 10.67 3.39 -4.99
C GLN A 157 11.39 2.08 -5.36
N LEU A 158 10.67 0.96 -5.33
CA LEU A 158 11.22 -0.31 -5.78
C LEU A 158 11.52 -0.24 -7.28
N ARG A 159 12.76 -0.56 -7.63
CA ARG A 159 13.30 -0.64 -8.99
C ARG A 159 13.98 -1.99 -9.18
N GLN A 160 14.55 -2.22 -10.36
CA GLN A 160 15.23 -3.47 -10.68
C GLN A 160 16.47 -3.75 -9.80
N GLU A 161 17.10 -2.71 -9.24
CA GLU A 161 18.36 -2.87 -8.48
C GLU A 161 18.41 -2.00 -7.22
N SER A 162 17.32 -1.30 -6.88
CA SER A 162 17.29 -0.42 -5.72
C SER A 162 15.90 -0.34 -5.11
N MET A 163 15.85 -0.02 -3.83
CA MET A 163 14.63 0.18 -3.07
C MET A 163 14.90 1.07 -1.87
N LEU A 164 13.86 1.71 -1.36
CA LEU A 164 13.90 2.47 -0.12
C LEU A 164 12.98 1.79 0.90
N VAL A 165 13.53 1.37 2.03
CA VAL A 165 12.76 0.74 3.11
C VAL A 165 12.37 1.80 4.13
N PHE A 166 11.08 1.93 4.40
CA PHE A 166 10.53 2.97 5.29
C PHE A 166 10.04 2.44 6.64
N ALA A 167 9.75 1.13 6.75
CA ALA A 167 9.31 0.50 7.98
C ALA A 167 9.67 -0.99 8.00
N ASN A 168 9.92 -1.52 9.19
CA ASN A 168 10.10 -2.97 9.47
C ASN A 168 11.11 -3.67 8.54
N GLU A 169 12.29 -3.05 8.38
CA GLU A 169 13.38 -3.52 7.51
C GLU A 169 13.87 -4.94 7.83
N TRP A 170 13.66 -5.41 9.05
CA TRP A 170 14.00 -6.77 9.48
C TRP A 170 13.38 -7.87 8.60
N ARG A 171 12.30 -7.58 7.85
CA ARG A 171 11.69 -8.51 6.88
C ARG A 171 12.47 -8.64 5.57
N VAL A 172 13.41 -7.74 5.30
CA VAL A 172 14.29 -7.80 4.13
C VAL A 172 15.61 -8.42 4.56
N LYS A 173 16.03 -9.50 3.89
CA LYS A 173 17.33 -10.13 4.19
C LYS A 173 18.47 -9.18 3.80
N LYS A 174 19.48 -9.08 4.66
CA LYS A 174 20.72 -8.36 4.31
C LYS A 174 21.41 -9.08 3.15
N ALA A 175 21.90 -8.32 2.17
CA ALA A 175 22.80 -8.85 1.16
C ALA A 175 24.05 -9.41 1.87
N LYS A 176 24.47 -10.61 1.49
CA LYS A 176 25.75 -11.18 1.93
C LYS A 176 26.88 -10.63 1.07
#